data_AF-A0A7C3SNR5-F1
#
_entry.id   AF-A0A7C3SNR5-F1
#
_cell.length_a   1.000
_cell.length_b   1.000
_cell.length_c   1.000
_cell.angle_alpha   90.00
_cell.angle_beta   90.00
_cell.angle_gamma   90.00
#
_symmetry.space_group_name_H-M   'P 1'
#
loop_
_entity.id
_entity.type
_entity.pdbx_description
1 polymer ?
#
loop_
_entity_poly.entity_id
_entity_poly.type
_entity_poly.pdbx_seq_one_letter_code
_entity_poly.pdbx_strand_id
1 'polypeptide(L)'
;MGLRGDLISAARVLLSLARSGWMLRGVPGSLAETVAEHSFMTAFVCLELAEKIGAADSGRLIAYALVHDLGEVFVGDVVKRLLALGSES
;
A
#
# COMPACT_ATOMS: atom_id res chain seq x y z
N MET A 1 14.91 -8.10 -21.89
CA MET A 1 14.36 -6.75 -21.62
C MET A 1 14.33 -6.59 -20.10
N GLY A 2 15.47 -6.20 -19.53
CA GLY A 2 15.64 -6.15 -18.07
C GLY A 2 14.78 -5.02 -17.50
N LEU A 3 14.07 -5.31 -16.42
CA LEU A 3 13.50 -4.31 -15.52
C LEU A 3 14.67 -3.44 -15.02
N ARG A 4 15.01 -2.36 -15.73
CA ARG A 4 15.52 -1.16 -15.06
C ARG A 4 14.31 -0.60 -14.33
N GLY A 5 13.99 -1.19 -13.18
CA GLY A 5 12.82 -0.83 -12.39
C GLY A 5 13.05 0.54 -11.79
N ASP A 6 12.63 1.58 -12.50
CA ASP A 6 12.52 2.90 -11.91
C ASP A 6 11.35 2.93 -10.91
N LEU A 7 11.38 3.92 -10.02
CA LEU A 7 10.38 4.12 -8.98
C LEU A 7 8.95 4.15 -9.56
N ILE A 8 8.78 4.75 -10.74
CA ILE A 8 7.50 4.90 -11.41
C ILE A 8 6.97 3.52 -11.85
N SER A 9 7.82 2.71 -12.45
CA SER A 9 7.48 1.35 -12.88
C SER A 9 7.08 0.48 -11.70
N ALA A 10 7.79 0.59 -10.58
CA ALA A 10 7.43 -0.10 -9.34
C ALA A 10 6.06 0.39 -8.81
N ALA A 11 5.86 1.69 -8.67
CA ALA A 11 4.59 2.26 -8.20
C ALA A 11 3.40 1.86 -9.10
N ARG A 12 3.59 1.74 -10.41
CA ARG A 12 2.53 1.31 -11.35
C ARG A 12 2.05 -0.12 -11.11
N VAL A 13 2.89 -1.02 -10.58
CA VAL A 13 2.45 -2.39 -10.26
C VAL A 13 1.35 -2.37 -9.20
N LEU A 14 1.44 -1.45 -8.24
CA LEU A 14 0.46 -1.30 -7.16
C LEU A 14 -0.94 -0.91 -7.64
N LEU A 15 -1.08 -0.32 -8.84
CA LEU A 15 -2.38 -0.02 -9.47
C LEU A 15 -3.17 -1.28 -9.84
N SER A 16 -2.52 -2.45 -9.85
CA SER A 16 -3.14 -3.74 -10.20
C SER A 16 -3.15 -4.73 -9.04
N LEU A 17 -2.63 -4.33 -7.88
CA LEU A 17 -2.54 -5.18 -6.70
C LEU A 17 -3.71 -4.89 -5.77
N ALA A 18 -4.71 -5.76 -5.77
CA ALA A 18 -5.85 -5.68 -4.85
C ALA A 18 -5.39 -5.93 -3.40
N ARG A 19 -5.97 -5.19 -2.44
CA ARG A 19 -5.70 -5.38 -1.01
C ARG A 19 -6.32 -6.69 -0.52
N SER A 20 -5.46 -7.65 -0.20
CA SER A 20 -5.75 -9.02 0.25
C SER A 20 -6.72 -9.06 1.44
N GLY A 21 -6.70 -8.06 2.32
CA GLY A 21 -7.60 -7.96 3.47
C GLY A 21 -9.08 -8.01 3.09
N TRP A 22 -9.48 -7.35 2.00
CA TRP A 22 -10.84 -7.36 1.49
C TRP A 22 -11.22 -8.73 0.92
N MET A 23 -10.29 -9.34 0.18
CA MET A 23 -10.48 -10.66 -0.42
C MET A 23 -10.71 -11.74 0.64
N LEU A 24 -9.98 -11.68 1.76
CA LEU A 24 -10.19 -12.58 2.91
C LEU A 24 -11.56 -12.42 3.58
N ARG A 25 -12.26 -11.31 3.33
CA ARG A 25 -13.63 -11.06 3.81
C ARG A 25 -14.69 -11.32 2.74
N GLY A 26 -14.32 -11.96 1.64
CA GLY A 26 -15.23 -12.35 0.56
C GLY A 26 -15.53 -11.23 -0.44
N VAL A 27 -14.82 -10.10 -0.39
CA VAL A 27 -14.93 -9.05 -1.41
C VAL A 27 -14.15 -9.50 -2.65
N PRO A 28 -14.76 -9.55 -3.85
CA PRO A 28 -14.04 -9.85 -5.08
C PRO A 28 -12.87 -8.88 -5.30
N GLY A 29 -11.73 -9.38 -5.79
CA GLY A 29 -10.54 -8.54 -6.03
C GLY A 29 -10.78 -7.39 -7.01
N SER A 30 -11.76 -7.51 -7.91
CA SER A 30 -12.18 -6.44 -8.82
C SER A 30 -12.96 -5.31 -8.15
N LEU A 31 -13.46 -5.51 -6.92
CA LEU A 31 -14.18 -4.53 -6.12
C LEU A 31 -13.37 -4.05 -4.91
N ALA A 32 -12.30 -4.76 -4.56
CA ALA A 32 -11.38 -4.35 -3.51
C ALA A 32 -10.56 -3.13 -3.97
N GLU A 33 -10.24 -2.24 -3.04
CA GLU A 33 -9.25 -1.20 -3.32
C GLU A 33 -7.90 -1.84 -3.66
N THR A 34 -7.13 -1.15 -4.49
CA THR A 34 -5.75 -1.47 -4.80
C THR A 34 -4.81 -0.85 -3.77
N VAL A 35 -3.59 -1.38 -3.69
CA VAL A 35 -2.54 -0.83 -2.81
C VAL A 35 -2.19 0.62 -3.20
N ALA A 36 -2.28 0.96 -4.49
CA ALA A 36 -2.10 2.33 -4.95
C ALA A 36 -3.22 3.28 -4.46
N GLU A 37 -4.50 2.86 -4.54
CA GLU A 37 -5.63 3.64 -4.01
C GLU A 37 -5.51 3.82 -2.49
N HIS A 38 -5.11 2.77 -1.78
CA HIS A 38 -4.84 2.82 -0.35
C HIS A 38 -3.75 3.86 -0.03
N SER A 39 -2.61 3.79 -0.71
CA SER A 39 -1.49 4.72 -0.51
C SER A 39 -1.87 6.17 -0.85
N PHE A 40 -2.67 6.38 -1.89
CA PHE A 40 -3.19 7.69 -2.27
C PHE A 40 -4.08 8.28 -1.17
N MET A 41 -5.05 7.53 -0.67
CA MET A 41 -5.93 8.02 0.40
C MET A 41 -5.18 8.23 1.71
N THR A 42 -4.21 7.36 2.04
CA THR A 42 -3.31 7.54 3.20
C THR A 42 -2.51 8.85 3.10
N ALA A 43 -2.04 9.23 1.90
CA ALA A 43 -1.37 10.51 1.71
C ALA A 43 -2.28 11.73 1.99
N PHE A 44 -3.56 11.66 1.61
CA PHE A 44 -4.55 12.70 1.96
C PHE A 44 -4.82 12.76 3.46
N VAL A 45 -4.95 11.60 4.12
CA VAL A 45 -5.08 11.54 5.59
C VAL A 45 -3.86 12.15 6.27
N CYS A 46 -2.65 11.85 5.78
CA CYS A 46 -1.42 12.45 6.27
C CYS A 46 -1.38 13.97 6.09
N LEU A 47 -1.84 14.49 4.95
CA LEU A 47 -1.94 15.92 4.70
C LEU A 47 -2.86 16.60 5.72
N GLU A 48 -4.06 16.05 5.92
CA GLU A 48 -5.04 16.59 6.88
C GLU A 48 -4.54 16.51 8.35
N LEU A 49 -3.87 15.41 8.72
CA LEU A 49 -3.33 15.25 10.06
C LEU A 49 -2.11 16.14 10.32
N ALA A 50 -1.26 16.37 9.32
CA ALA A 50 -0.11 17.26 9.44
C ALA A 50 -0.56 18.68 9.85
N GLU A 51 -1.62 19.18 9.22
CA GLU A 51 -2.22 20.48 9.56
C GLU A 51 -2.77 20.51 10.99
N LYS A 52 -3.47 19.44 11.42
CA LYS A 52 -4.08 19.37 12.75
C LYS A 52 -3.07 19.24 13.90
N ILE A 53 -1.98 18.50 13.69
CA ILE A 53 -1.00 18.20 14.73
C ILE A 53 0.06 19.31 14.84
N GLY A 54 0.30 20.06 13.76
CA GLY A 54 1.18 21.24 13.77
C GLY A 54 2.67 20.96 14.04
N ALA A 55 3.07 19.68 14.13
CA ALA A 55 4.43 19.26 14.50
C ALA A 55 5.10 18.36 13.45
N ALA A 56 4.43 18.06 12.34
CA ALA A 56 4.93 17.16 11.31
C ALA A 56 5.08 17.86 9.95
N ASP A 57 6.21 17.61 9.29
CA ASP A 57 6.46 18.04 7.91
C ASP A 57 5.50 17.28 6.97
N SER A 58 4.53 18.01 6.40
CA SER A 58 3.50 17.43 5.55
C SER A 58 4.07 16.79 4.29
N GLY A 59 5.11 17.38 3.69
CA GLY A 59 5.79 16.84 2.51
C GLY A 59 6.44 15.49 2.80
N ARG A 60 7.11 15.37 3.95
CA ARG A 60 7.68 14.09 4.41
C ARG A 60 6.61 13.05 4.69
N LEU A 61 5.53 13.42 5.36
CA LEU A 61 4.44 12.48 5.66
C LEU A 61 3.78 11.95 4.38
N ILE A 62 3.52 12.82 3.41
CA ILE A 62 3.00 12.41 2.10
C ILE A 62 3.99 11.47 1.39
N ALA A 63 5.29 11.79 1.38
CA ALA A 63 6.30 10.94 0.78
C ALA A 63 6.34 9.55 1.43
N TYR A 64 6.27 9.47 2.75
CA TYR A 64 6.19 8.19 3.47
C TYR A 64 4.92 7.42 3.13
N ALA A 65 3.75 8.07 3.15
CA ALA A 65 2.49 7.43 2.79
C ALA A 65 2.52 6.83 1.38
N LEU A 66 3.11 7.53 0.41
CA LEU A 66 3.20 7.06 -0.97
C LEU A 66 4.15 5.86 -1.16
N VAL A 67 5.16 5.69 -0.30
CA VAL A 67 6.17 4.63 -0.45
C VAL A 67 6.10 3.53 0.60
N HIS A 68 5.24 3.65 1.62
CA HIS A 68 5.25 2.72 2.76
C HIS A 68 4.95 1.27 2.36
N ASP A 69 4.08 1.07 1.37
CA ASP A 69 3.72 -0.24 0.82
C ASP A 69 4.45 -0.54 -0.51
N LEU A 70 5.44 0.26 -0.92
CA LEU A 70 6.17 0.03 -2.18
C LEU A 70 6.86 -1.34 -2.24
N GLY A 71 7.22 -1.90 -1.08
CA GLY A 71 7.77 -3.25 -0.98
C GLY A 71 6.82 -4.35 -1.46
N GLU A 72 5.51 -4.11 -1.45
CA GLU A 72 4.49 -5.07 -1.89
C GLU A 72 4.56 -5.40 -3.39
N VAL A 73 5.28 -4.58 -4.17
CA VAL A 73 5.64 -4.90 -5.56
C VAL A 73 6.39 -6.24 -5.67
N PHE A 74 7.17 -6.59 -4.64
CA PHE A 74 8.00 -7.80 -4.64
C PHE A 74 7.38 -8.96 -3.88
N VAL A 75 6.59 -8.67 -2.83
CA VAL A 75 6.08 -9.69 -1.89
C VAL A 75 4.56 -9.88 -1.92
N GLY A 76 3.82 -8.99 -2.62
CA GLY A 76 2.36 -8.90 -2.56
C GLY A 76 1.85 -8.22 -1.27
N ASP A 77 0.54 -7.97 -1.18
CA ASP A 77 -0.10 -7.49 0.06
C ASP A 77 -0.23 -8.64 1.07
N VAL A 78 0.72 -8.69 2.01
CA VAL A 78 0.84 -9.78 2.99
C VAL A 78 -0.02 -9.48 4.22
N VAL A 79 -1.11 -10.22 4.36
CA VAL A 79 -1.96 -10.14 5.55
C VAL A 79 -1.35 -10.95 6.70
N LYS A 80 -1.14 -10.32 7.86
CA LYS A 80 -0.62 -10.97 9.10
C LYS A 80 -1.30 -12.31 9.44
N ARG A 81 -2.60 -12.45 9.15
CA ARG A 81 -3.37 -13.69 9.38
C ARG A 81 -2.91 -14.87 8.52
N LEU A 82 -2.46 -14.63 7.29
CA LEU A 82 -1.92 -15.69 6.42
C LEU A 82 -0.56 -16.19 6.92
N LEU A 83 0.27 -15.29 7.45
CA LEU A 83 1.55 -15.68 8.06
C LEU A 83 1.36 -16.59 9.29
N ALA A 84 0.31 -16.34 10.09
CA ALA A 84 -0.01 -17.16 11.26
C ALA A 84 -0.49 -18.58 10.90
N LEU A 85 -1.15 -18.76 9.76
CA LEU A 85 -1.59 -20.09 9.29
C LEU A 85 -0.45 -20.93 8.71
N GLY A 86 0.65 -20.30 8.26
CA GLY A 86 1.84 -20.99 7.76
C GLY A 86 2.86 -21.36 8.85
N SER A 87 2.66 -20.91 10.09
CA SER A 87 3.55 -21.21 11.23
C SER A 87 3.05 -22.35 12.13
N GLU A 88 1.89 -22.94 11.83
CA GLU A 88 1.31 -24.08 12.56
C GLU A 88 1.48 -25.41 11.81
N SER A 89 2.46 -25.53 10.90
CA SER A 89 2.80 -26.76 10.17
C SER A 89 4.19 -27.27 10.49
#